data_AF-A0A7D9HD84-F1
#
_entry.id   AF-A0A7D9HD84-F1
#
_cell.length_a   1.000
_cell.length_b   1.000
_cell.length_c   1.000
_cell.angle_alpha   90.00
_cell.angle_beta   90.00
_cell.angle_gamma   90.00
#
_symmetry.space_group_name_H-M   'P 1'
#
loop_
_entity.id
_entity.type
_entity.pdbx_description
1 polymer ?
#
loop_
_entity_poly.entity_id
_entity_poly.type
_entity_poly.pdbx_seq_one_letter_code
_entity_poly.pdbx_strand_id
1 'polypeptide(L)'
;MSDAFKLHQSLIRGYEKAFLHKNGQAVQQEVAKVWREIKTNCKTRTELTVATEKQLAEWKQIELKKKGSLLSFWSKVPTQSTNKVALPENAGTETSSDKNNAPVIEVIQQPDISVDKPMPTASLKDVPAPKQQELHKELSQLKSDLVVLYGKRDMNMMTPDDYKEISKKKQMLKNMKRS
;
A
#
# COMPACT_ATOMS: atom_id res chain seq x y z
N MET A 1 -13.17 -15.14 27.49
CA MET A 1 -12.20 -15.27 26.38
C MET A 1 -10.84 -15.66 26.94
N SER A 2 -10.16 -16.65 26.37
CA SER A 2 -8.83 -17.08 26.84
C SER A 2 -7.76 -16.05 26.48
N ASP A 3 -6.75 -15.88 27.34
CA ASP A 3 -5.68 -14.89 27.10
C ASP A 3 -4.79 -15.26 25.89
N ALA A 4 -4.65 -16.55 25.60
CA ALA A 4 -4.00 -17.03 24.38
C ALA A 4 -4.74 -16.57 23.10
N PHE A 5 -6.07 -16.49 23.14
CA PHE A 5 -6.86 -15.97 22.01
C PHE A 5 -6.62 -14.47 21.82
N LYS A 6 -6.52 -13.69 22.90
CA LYS A 6 -6.20 -12.26 22.83
C LYS A 6 -4.81 -12.03 22.23
N LEU A 7 -3.81 -12.80 22.66
CA LEU A 7 -2.44 -12.72 22.12
C LEU A 7 -2.41 -13.04 20.62
N HIS A 8 -3.09 -14.10 20.21
CA HIS A 8 -3.22 -14.45 18.80
C HIS A 8 -3.91 -13.35 17.98
N GLN A 9 -5.00 -12.78 18.50
CA GLN A 9 -5.71 -11.68 17.85
C GLN A 9 -4.81 -10.43 17.73
N SER A 10 -3.98 -10.15 18.73
CA SER A 10 -2.99 -9.07 18.68
C SER A 10 -1.95 -9.31 17.58
N LEU A 11 -1.47 -10.55 17.40
CA LEU A 11 -0.57 -10.89 16.29
C LEU A 11 -1.21 -10.65 14.93
N ILE A 12 -2.47 -11.07 14.74
CA ILE A 12 -3.18 -10.84 13.48
C ILE A 12 -3.23 -9.34 13.18
N ARG A 13 -3.69 -8.53 14.13
CA ARG A 13 -3.80 -7.07 13.97
C ARG A 13 -2.45 -6.40 13.74
N GLY A 14 -1.40 -6.87 14.41
CA GLY A 14 -0.04 -6.34 14.23
C GLY A 14 0.51 -6.64 12.84
N TYR A 15 0.30 -7.86 12.35
CA TYR A 15 0.75 -8.27 11.03
C TYR A 15 0.02 -7.52 9.90
N GLU A 16 -1.31 -7.37 10.01
CA GLU A 16 -2.12 -6.60 9.04
C GLU A 16 -1.62 -5.16 8.88
N LYS A 17 -1.27 -4.51 9.99
CA LYS A 17 -0.72 -3.15 9.98
C LYS A 17 0.66 -3.06 9.33
N ALA A 18 1.54 -4.03 9.58
CA ALA A 18 2.87 -4.06 9.00
C ALA A 18 2.87 -4.42 7.50
N PHE A 19 1.90 -5.22 7.06
CA PHE A 19 1.82 -5.77 5.71
C PHE A 19 0.46 -5.50 5.03
N LEU A 20 0.20 -4.21 4.78
CA LEU A 20 -1.05 -3.72 4.15
C LEU A 20 -1.37 -4.32 2.76
N HIS A 21 -0.39 -4.90 2.07
CA HIS A 21 -0.55 -5.47 0.73
C HIS A 21 -0.93 -6.96 0.73
N LYS A 22 -0.93 -7.64 1.89
CA LYS A 22 -1.25 -9.07 1.95
C LYS A 22 -2.76 -9.28 2.12
N ASN A 23 -3.28 -10.30 1.43
CA ASN A 23 -4.67 -10.73 1.57
C ASN A 23 -4.92 -11.38 2.95
N GLY A 24 -6.14 -11.28 3.49
CA GLY A 24 -6.50 -11.79 4.81
C GLY A 24 -6.24 -13.29 4.99
N GLN A 25 -6.40 -14.11 3.95
CA GLN A 25 -6.03 -15.54 4.02
C GLN A 25 -4.51 -15.74 4.17
N ALA A 26 -3.71 -14.96 3.44
CA ALA A 26 -2.25 -15.02 3.55
C ALA A 26 -1.79 -14.53 4.94
N VAL A 27 -2.42 -13.48 5.48
CA VAL A 27 -2.19 -13.01 6.85
C VAL A 27 -2.46 -14.12 7.86
N GLN A 28 -3.61 -14.81 7.75
CA GLN A 28 -3.96 -15.88 8.67
C GLN A 28 -2.97 -17.05 8.62
N GLN A 29 -2.53 -17.45 7.43
CA GLN A 29 -1.55 -18.54 7.28
C GLN A 29 -0.19 -18.19 7.91
N GLU A 30 0.32 -16.99 7.65
CA GLU A 30 1.61 -16.53 8.17
C GLU A 30 1.57 -16.37 9.69
N VAL A 31 0.51 -15.74 10.22
CA VAL A 31 0.33 -15.56 11.66
C VAL A 31 0.09 -16.91 12.35
N ALA A 32 -0.61 -17.86 11.72
CA ALA A 32 -0.77 -19.20 12.27
C ALA A 32 0.55 -19.99 12.29
N LYS A 33 1.45 -19.76 11.35
CA LYS A 33 2.80 -20.34 11.37
C LYS A 33 3.62 -19.79 12.54
N VAL A 34 3.70 -18.45 12.64
CA VAL A 34 4.40 -17.75 13.72
C VAL A 34 3.82 -18.14 15.09
N TRP A 35 2.50 -18.20 15.22
CA TRP A 35 1.84 -18.59 16.46
C TRP A 35 2.15 -20.04 16.88
N ARG A 36 2.25 -20.96 15.91
CA ARG A 36 2.69 -22.33 16.19
C ARG A 36 4.15 -22.36 16.65
N GLU A 37 5.04 -21.65 15.97
CA GLU A 37 6.45 -21.55 16.35
C GLU A 37 6.62 -21.01 17.78
N ILE A 38 5.91 -19.93 18.12
CA ILE A 38 5.95 -19.36 19.47
C ILE A 38 5.40 -20.37 20.50
N LYS A 39 4.27 -21.04 20.21
CA LYS A 39 3.71 -22.05 21.12
C LYS A 39 4.60 -23.27 21.32
N THR A 40 5.34 -23.68 20.30
CA THR A 40 6.27 -24.83 20.40
C THR A 40 7.50 -24.45 21.23
N ASN A 41 7.96 -23.21 21.11
CA ASN A 41 9.18 -22.74 21.76
C ASN A 41 8.96 -22.22 23.20
N CYS A 42 7.74 -21.80 23.54
CA CYS A 42 7.41 -21.27 24.86
C CYS A 42 6.66 -22.32 25.68
N LYS A 43 7.19 -22.67 26.86
CA LYS A 43 6.56 -23.62 27.78
C LYS A 43 5.73 -22.91 28.85
N THR A 44 6.08 -21.66 29.17
CA THR A 44 5.36 -20.85 30.16
C THR A 44 4.54 -19.73 29.53
N ARG A 45 3.50 -19.29 30.24
CA ARG A 45 2.61 -18.19 29.82
C ARG A 45 3.36 -16.87 29.66
N THR A 46 4.35 -16.62 30.51
CA THR A 46 5.16 -15.41 30.52
C THR A 46 6.05 -15.36 29.28
N GLU A 47 6.72 -16.47 28.95
CA GLU A 47 7.51 -16.61 27.71
C GLU A 47 6.66 -16.38 26.46
N LEU A 48 5.45 -16.95 26.42
CA LEU A 48 4.52 -16.78 25.30
C LEU A 48 4.17 -15.31 25.07
N THR A 49 3.98 -14.56 26.16
CA THR A 49 3.66 -13.13 26.10
C THR A 49 4.86 -12.32 25.61
N VAL A 50 6.03 -12.55 26.19
CA VAL A 50 7.28 -11.85 25.80
C VAL A 50 7.64 -12.12 24.33
N ALA A 51 7.53 -13.37 23.87
CA ALA A 51 7.80 -13.73 22.48
C ALA A 51 6.80 -13.09 21.52
N THR A 52 5.52 -13.02 21.91
CA THR A 52 4.47 -12.34 21.14
C THR A 52 4.75 -10.83 21.03
N GLU A 53 5.12 -10.19 22.14
CA GLU A 53 5.45 -8.76 22.18
C GLU A 53 6.70 -8.43 21.37
N LYS A 54 7.73 -9.28 21.45
CA LYS A 54 8.93 -9.15 20.61
C LYS A 54 8.58 -9.17 19.12
N GLN A 55 7.75 -10.13 18.71
CA GLN A 55 7.34 -10.24 17.31
C GLN A 55 6.51 -9.02 16.84
N LEU A 56 5.64 -8.51 17.71
CA LEU A 56 4.88 -7.29 17.45
C LEU A 56 5.79 -6.06 17.32
N ALA A 57 6.84 -5.97 18.14
CA ALA A 57 7.82 -4.89 18.07
C ALA A 57 8.59 -4.91 16.73
N GLU A 58 9.00 -6.08 16.26
CA GLU A 58 9.65 -6.26 14.95
C GLU A 58 8.74 -5.78 13.80
N TRP A 59 7.47 -6.21 13.79
CA TRP A 59 6.51 -5.78 12.77
C TRP A 59 6.21 -4.28 12.83
N LYS A 60 6.17 -3.69 14.04
CA LYS A 60 6.04 -2.24 14.22
C LYS A 60 7.25 -1.48 13.66
N GLN A 61 8.46 -2.01 13.78
CA GLN A 61 9.63 -1.40 13.15
C GLN A 61 9.55 -1.45 11.62
N ILE A 62 9.03 -2.54 11.04
CA ILE A 62 8.81 -2.65 9.59
C ILE A 62 7.80 -1.59 9.12
N GLU A 63 6.71 -1.38 9.87
CA GLU A 63 5.73 -0.32 9.60
C GLU A 63 6.38 1.07 9.63
N LEU A 64 7.16 1.36 10.69
CA LEU A 64 7.84 2.65 10.85
C LEU A 64 8.90 2.90 9.77
N LYS A 65 9.67 1.88 9.37
CA LYS A 65 10.64 2.00 8.27
C LYS A 65 9.97 2.35 6.95
N LYS A 66 8.81 1.74 6.65
CA LYS A 66 8.03 2.08 5.44
C LYS A 66 7.55 3.53 5.49
N LYS A 67 7.04 3.99 6.63
CA LYS A 67 6.60 5.38 6.84
C LYS A 67 7.76 6.37 6.73
N GLY A 68 8.90 6.08 7.36
CA GLY A 68 10.11 6.91 7.31
C GLY A 68 10.71 6.99 5.90
N SER A 69 10.72 5.87 5.17
CA SER A 69 11.18 5.82 3.78
C SER A 69 10.31 6.69 2.88
N LEU A 70 8.98 6.63 3.02
CA LEU A 70 8.07 7.52 2.28
C LEU A 70 8.32 9.00 2.60
N LEU A 71 8.44 9.36 3.88
CA LEU A 71 8.73 10.76 4.25
C LEU A 71 10.07 11.25 3.66
N SER A 72 11.09 10.39 3.67
CA SER A 72 12.40 10.72 3.06
C SER A 72 12.35 10.81 1.54
N PHE A 73 11.41 10.13 0.89
CA PHE A 73 11.15 10.27 -0.54
C PHE A 73 10.53 11.64 -0.82
N TRP A 74 9.52 12.05 -0.07
CA TRP A 74 8.89 13.37 -0.21
C TRP A 74 9.83 14.53 0.12
N SER A 75 10.74 14.38 1.09
CA SER A 75 11.75 15.41 1.38
C SER A 75 12.79 15.58 0.26
N LYS A 76 12.90 14.61 -0.65
CA LYS A 76 13.85 14.62 -1.77
C LYS A 76 13.20 14.99 -3.10
N VAL A 77 11.89 15.16 -3.17
CA VAL A 77 11.24 15.70 -4.37
C VAL A 77 11.46 17.22 -4.37
N PRO A 78 12.22 17.78 -5.31
CA PRO A 78 12.38 19.22 -5.40
C PRO A 78 11.01 19.83 -5.69
N THR A 79 10.53 20.70 -4.82
CA THR A 79 9.40 21.60 -5.14
C THR A 79 9.83 22.54 -6.27
N GLN A 80 9.77 22.06 -7.52
CA GLN A 80 9.84 22.92 -8.69
C GLN A 80 8.50 23.64 -8.84
N SER A 81 8.28 24.65 -8.02
CA SER A 81 7.35 25.73 -8.32
C SER A 81 8.08 27.05 -8.13
N THR A 82 9.09 27.28 -8.95
CA THR A 82 9.56 28.65 -9.19
C THR A 82 9.22 28.96 -10.63
N ASN A 83 8.12 29.69 -10.82
CA ASN A 83 7.90 30.50 -12.01
C ASN A 83 9.16 31.36 -12.21
N LYS A 84 10.08 30.90 -13.06
CA LYS A 84 11.10 31.78 -13.65
C LYS A 84 10.64 32.07 -15.06
N VAL A 85 9.86 33.13 -15.16
CA VAL A 85 9.71 33.90 -16.41
C VAL A 85 11.12 34.22 -16.90
N ALA A 86 11.39 33.82 -18.13
CA ALA A 86 12.65 34.07 -18.80
C ALA A 86 12.89 35.58 -18.95
N LEU A 87 14.06 36.05 -18.51
CA LEU A 87 14.68 37.28 -19.00
C LEU A 87 16.15 36.92 -19.31
N PRO A 88 16.61 37.04 -20.57
CA PRO A 88 18.01 36.89 -20.89
C PRO A 88 18.69 38.25 -20.79
N GLU A 89 19.70 38.40 -19.95
CA GLU A 89 20.69 39.47 -20.14
C GLU A 89 22.08 39.03 -19.66
N ASN A 90 23.06 39.51 -20.40
CA ASN A 90 24.41 38.99 -20.58
C ASN A 90 25.42 39.43 -19.51
N ALA A 91 26.54 38.69 -19.52
CA ALA A 91 27.94 39.11 -19.29
C ALA A 91 28.54 39.11 -17.87
N GLY A 92 29.75 38.55 -17.76
CA GLY A 92 30.74 38.84 -16.70
C GLY A 92 31.32 37.60 -15.97
N THR A 93 32.17 36.77 -16.58
CA THR A 93 33.65 36.78 -16.47
C THR A 93 34.24 36.17 -15.17
N GLU A 94 34.72 34.91 -15.27
CA GLU A 94 36.03 34.36 -14.80
C GLU A 94 36.42 34.47 -13.29
N THR A 95 37.15 33.57 -12.62
CA THR A 95 38.02 32.42 -12.93
C THR A 95 38.31 31.69 -11.59
N SER A 96 38.50 30.37 -11.59
CA SER A 96 39.80 29.73 -11.25
C SER A 96 39.65 28.22 -11.03
N SER A 97 40.65 27.51 -11.54
CA SER A 97 40.78 26.07 -11.74
C SER A 97 40.88 25.26 -10.44
N ASP A 98 40.41 24.01 -10.46
CA ASP A 98 41.37 22.90 -10.44
C ASP A 98 40.89 21.66 -11.22
N LYS A 99 41.80 21.20 -12.07
CA LYS A 99 41.81 20.00 -12.92
C LYS A 99 42.15 18.79 -12.02
N ASN A 100 41.99 17.51 -12.32
CA ASN A 100 41.71 16.69 -13.51
C ASN A 100 41.52 15.26 -12.97
N ASN A 101 40.61 14.47 -13.56
CA ASN A 101 40.92 13.16 -14.15
C ASN A 101 39.63 12.36 -14.41
N ALA A 102 39.25 12.32 -15.68
CA ALA A 102 38.44 11.24 -16.23
C ALA A 102 39.34 10.03 -16.54
N PRO A 103 38.77 8.82 -16.53
CA PRO A 103 39.02 7.87 -17.61
C PRO A 103 37.68 7.52 -18.29
N VAL A 104 37.56 7.76 -19.59
CA VAL A 104 37.85 6.81 -20.68
C VAL A 104 36.86 5.65 -20.74
N ILE A 105 36.16 5.65 -21.87
CA ILE A 105 35.21 4.68 -22.40
C ILE A 105 35.88 3.31 -22.51
N GLU A 106 35.31 2.29 -21.87
CA GLU A 106 35.54 0.89 -22.24
C GLU A 106 34.28 0.33 -22.91
N VAL A 107 34.41 0.15 -24.22
CA VAL A 107 33.54 -0.66 -25.07
C VAL A 107 33.77 -2.12 -24.67
N ILE A 108 32.77 -2.76 -24.08
CA ILE A 108 32.68 -4.23 -24.07
C ILE A 108 31.53 -4.61 -24.99
N GLN A 109 31.93 -5.25 -26.08
CA GLN A 109 31.10 -5.82 -27.12
C GLN A 109 30.60 -7.21 -26.68
N GLN A 110 29.37 -7.55 -27.11
CA GLN A 110 28.73 -8.89 -27.25
C GLN A 110 27.51 -9.16 -26.35
N PRO A 111 26.54 -10.00 -26.77
CA PRO A 111 26.17 -10.39 -28.14
C PRO A 111 24.69 -10.14 -28.47
N ASP A 112 24.43 -10.13 -29.77
CA ASP A 112 23.13 -10.15 -30.42
C ASP A 112 22.36 -11.42 -30.00
N ILE A 113 21.40 -11.26 -29.08
CA ILE A 113 20.37 -12.26 -28.82
C ILE A 113 19.10 -11.75 -29.47
N SER A 114 18.91 -12.14 -30.73
CA SER A 114 17.63 -12.16 -31.40
C SER A 114 16.67 -13.03 -30.58
N VAL A 115 15.92 -12.38 -29.69
CA VAL A 115 14.75 -12.98 -29.05
C VAL A 115 13.56 -12.37 -29.76
N ASP A 116 12.87 -13.21 -30.54
CA ASP A 116 11.59 -12.94 -31.19
C ASP A 116 10.74 -11.99 -30.35
N LYS A 117 10.59 -10.76 -30.84
CA LYS A 117 9.57 -9.83 -30.33
C LYS A 117 8.22 -10.46 -30.66
N PRO A 118 7.39 -10.87 -29.69
CA PRO A 118 6.02 -11.18 -30.00
C PRO A 118 5.37 -9.89 -30.52
N MET A 119 4.88 -9.97 -31.74
CA MET A 119 4.03 -8.98 -32.40
C MET A 119 3.00 -8.46 -31.39
N PRO A 120 2.76 -7.14 -31.27
CA PRO A 120 1.73 -6.65 -30.38
C PRO A 120 0.39 -7.17 -30.90
N THR A 121 -0.15 -8.20 -30.24
CA THR A 121 -1.54 -8.57 -30.41
C THR A 121 -2.34 -7.34 -30.05
N ALA A 122 -3.09 -6.82 -31.01
CA ALA A 122 -4.09 -5.80 -30.74
C ALA A 122 -4.99 -6.36 -29.63
N SER A 123 -4.77 -5.87 -28.41
CA SER A 123 -5.66 -6.13 -27.30
C SER A 123 -6.98 -5.49 -27.72
N LEU A 124 -7.87 -6.32 -28.26
CA LEU A 124 -9.28 -6.03 -28.36
C LEU A 124 -9.67 -5.67 -26.93
N LYS A 125 -9.73 -4.37 -26.63
CA LYS A 125 -10.33 -3.90 -25.40
C LYS A 125 -11.76 -4.39 -25.48
N ASP A 126 -12.07 -5.45 -24.75
CA ASP A 126 -13.44 -5.86 -24.49
C ASP A 126 -14.15 -4.62 -23.97
N VAL A 127 -14.92 -3.97 -24.84
CA VAL A 127 -15.75 -2.84 -24.44
C VAL A 127 -16.86 -3.48 -23.62
N PRO A 128 -16.90 -3.28 -22.29
CA PRO A 128 -17.92 -3.91 -21.48
C PRO A 128 -19.28 -3.45 -21.98
N ALA A 129 -20.22 -4.40 -22.06
CA ALA A 129 -21.56 -4.13 -22.55
C ALA A 129 -22.17 -2.94 -21.78
N PRO A 130 -23.02 -2.09 -22.39
CA PRO A 130 -23.55 -0.88 -21.74
C PRO A 130 -24.16 -1.14 -20.35
N LYS A 131 -24.84 -2.29 -20.19
CA LYS A 131 -25.40 -2.74 -18.90
C LYS A 131 -24.34 -3.05 -17.84
N GLN A 132 -23.17 -3.54 -18.23
CA GLN A 132 -22.06 -3.76 -17.30
C GLN A 132 -21.46 -2.43 -16.85
N GLN A 133 -21.34 -1.44 -17.74
CA GLN A 133 -20.84 -0.12 -17.38
C GLN A 133 -21.77 0.59 -16.38
N GLU A 134 -23.08 0.48 -16.58
CA GLU A 134 -24.09 1.01 -15.63
C GLU A 134 -23.98 0.34 -14.26
N LEU A 135 -23.92 -1.00 -14.21
CA LEU A 135 -23.73 -1.74 -12.96
C LEU A 135 -22.42 -1.35 -12.25
N HIS A 136 -21.33 -1.19 -13.00
CA HIS A 136 -20.05 -0.75 -12.45
C HIS A 136 -20.11 0.67 -11.88
N LYS A 137 -20.84 1.58 -12.55
CA LYS A 137 -21.04 2.95 -12.09
C LYS A 137 -21.88 2.98 -10.80
N GLU A 138 -22.99 2.26 -10.77
CA GLU A 138 -23.85 2.13 -9.58
C GLU A 138 -23.09 1.54 -8.39
N LEU A 139 -22.31 0.49 -8.61
CA LEU A 139 -21.51 -0.16 -7.56
C LEU A 139 -20.42 0.78 -7.04
N SER A 140 -19.79 1.56 -7.93
CA SER A 140 -18.79 2.57 -7.55
C SER A 140 -19.41 3.69 -6.72
N GLN A 141 -20.59 4.18 -7.11
CA GLN A 141 -21.33 5.19 -6.35
C GLN A 141 -21.70 4.67 -4.96
N LEU A 142 -22.24 3.45 -4.88
CA LEU A 142 -22.66 2.85 -3.61
C LEU A 142 -21.49 2.65 -2.63
N LYS A 143 -20.30 2.30 -3.15
CA LYS A 143 -19.06 2.22 -2.36
C LYS A 143 -18.62 3.60 -1.87
N SER A 144 -18.63 4.61 -2.73
CA SER A 144 -18.27 5.98 -2.38
C SER A 144 -19.15 6.52 -1.25
N ASP A 145 -20.47 6.35 -1.37
CA ASP A 145 -21.42 6.80 -0.36
C ASP A 145 -21.20 6.09 0.99
N LEU A 146 -20.89 4.79 0.98
CA LEU A 146 -20.55 4.05 2.19
C LEU A 146 -19.27 4.59 2.84
N VAL A 147 -18.25 4.96 2.06
CA VAL A 147 -17.01 5.57 2.58
C VAL A 147 -17.31 6.89 3.27
N VAL A 148 -18.17 7.74 2.68
CA VAL A 148 -18.58 9.01 3.31
C VAL A 148 -19.31 8.75 4.63
N LEU A 149 -20.26 7.82 4.66
CA LEU A 149 -21.00 7.47 5.88
C LEU A 149 -20.10 6.89 6.97
N TYR A 150 -19.11 6.08 6.61
CA TYR A 150 -18.10 5.62 7.57
C TYR A 150 -17.17 6.74 8.04
N GLY A 151 -16.81 7.67 7.15
CA GLY A 151 -16.07 8.87 7.54
C GLY A 151 -16.83 9.70 8.58
N LYS A 152 -18.14 9.93 8.38
CA LYS A 152 -18.99 10.60 9.37
C LYS A 152 -19.03 9.86 10.71
N ARG A 153 -19.11 8.52 10.67
CA ARG A 153 -19.05 7.68 11.87
C ARG A 153 -17.74 7.86 12.63
N ASP A 154 -16.62 7.84 11.91
CA ASP A 154 -15.29 7.94 12.50
C ASP A 154 -15.01 9.36 13.04
N MET A 155 -15.71 10.38 12.52
CA MET A 155 -15.72 11.76 13.04
C MET A 155 -16.79 12.01 14.12
N ASN A 156 -17.53 11.00 14.57
CA ASN A 156 -18.66 11.12 15.51
C ASN A 156 -19.78 12.09 15.05
N MET A 157 -19.91 12.36 13.75
CA MET A 157 -20.93 13.27 13.19
C MET A 157 -22.14 12.51 12.63
N MET A 158 -22.44 11.34 13.20
CA MET A 158 -23.39 10.40 12.61
C MET A 158 -24.80 10.59 13.18
N THR A 159 -25.78 10.75 12.31
CA THR A 159 -27.19 10.85 12.68
C THR A 159 -27.87 9.47 12.71
N PRO A 160 -29.00 9.30 13.42
CA PRO A 160 -29.79 8.06 13.38
C PRO A 160 -30.20 7.61 11.97
N ASP A 161 -30.40 8.55 11.06
CA ASP A 161 -30.76 8.25 9.68
C ASP A 161 -29.55 7.77 8.85
N ASP A 162 -28.34 8.29 9.13
CA ASP A 162 -27.10 7.76 8.53
C ASP A 162 -26.91 6.25 8.87
N TYR A 163 -27.31 5.80 10.07
CA TYR A 163 -27.21 4.37 10.46
C TYR A 163 -28.17 3.49 9.65
N LYS A 164 -29.39 3.97 9.42
CA LYS A 164 -30.37 3.28 8.55
C LYS A 164 -29.85 3.24 7.12
N GLU A 165 -29.25 4.34 6.65
CA GLU A 165 -28.71 4.44 5.31
C GLU A 165 -27.53 3.48 5.07
N ILE A 166 -26.60 3.34 6.04
CA ILE A 166 -25.53 2.32 5.97
C ILE A 166 -26.11 0.92 5.82
N SER A 167 -27.13 0.59 6.61
CA SER A 167 -27.76 -0.75 6.57
C SER A 167 -28.44 -1.01 5.23
N LYS A 168 -29.15 -0.02 4.69
CA LYS A 168 -29.80 -0.06 3.37
C LYS A 168 -28.77 -0.22 2.24
N LYS A 169 -27.72 0.60 2.21
CA LYS A 169 -26.66 0.53 1.17
C LYS A 169 -25.88 -0.78 1.24
N LYS A 170 -25.63 -1.33 2.45
CA LYS A 170 -25.03 -2.67 2.61
C LYS A 170 -25.90 -3.79 2.02
N GLN A 171 -27.21 -3.72 2.22
CA GLN A 171 -28.14 -4.71 1.67
C GLN A 171 -28.19 -4.64 0.14
N MET A 172 -28.23 -3.43 -0.42
CA MET A 172 -28.15 -3.21 -1.88
C MET A 172 -26.86 -3.79 -2.47
N LEU A 173 -25.70 -3.56 -1.83
CA LEU A 173 -24.42 -4.13 -2.26
C LEU A 173 -24.42 -5.66 -2.24
N LYS A 174 -25.09 -6.27 -1.25
CA LYS A 174 -25.21 -7.73 -1.14
C LYS A 174 -26.09 -8.31 -2.25
N ASN A 175 -27.15 -7.61 -2.63
CA ASN A 175 -28.05 -8.03 -3.69
C ASN A 175 -27.38 -7.92 -5.07
N MET A 176 -26.63 -6.85 -5.34
CA MET A 176 -25.88 -6.69 -6.61
C MET A 176 -24.75 -7.71 -6.78
N LYS A 177 -24.19 -8.25 -5.70
CA LYS A 177 -23.16 -9.32 -5.78
C LYS A 177 -23.72 -10.72 -6.05
N ARG A 178 -25.04 -10.89 -5.92
CA ARG A 178 -25.76 -12.16 -6.11
C ARG A 178 -26.50 -12.23 -7.43
N SER A 179 -26.67 -11.09 -8.10
CA SER A 179 -27.25 -10.97 -9.43
C SER A 179 -26.18 -11.10 -10.50
#